data_AF-A0A1I5RPA8-F1
#
_entry.id   AF-A0A1I5RPA8-F1
#
_cell.length_a   1.000
_cell.length_b   1.000
_cell.length_c   1.000
_cell.angle_alpha   90.00
_cell.angle_beta   90.00
_cell.angle_gamma   90.00
#
_symmetry.space_group_name_H-M   'P 1'
#
loop_
_entity.id
_entity.type
_entity.pdbx_description
1 polymer ?
#
loop_
_entity_poly.entity_id
_entity_poly.type
_entity_poly.pdbx_seq_one_letter_code
_entity_poly.pdbx_strand_id
1 'polypeptide(L)'
;MLAKLEKNRKRSRDKPQEIIEISRSLLSNWPDSALRIPNFALRSALFAAVGKGHRPHFERANINALGGISIIYTGALLDQDDLEVWEALLHLTLIQGSECQISGYRLLKYLDKTDTGKNRATLEKQLSRMNATALQVRIGEHSYEGSLIHEIYRDHATRNYIIRLNPNLRVLFLADQFTDLDRTIRRNLRGKPLAQWLHGFYATHARPFDLKVETLHKLCGSRAICLADFKRSPINKVIIMTP
;
A
#
# COMPACT_ATOMS: atom_id res chain seq x y z
N MET A 1 -31.67 26.32 16.17
CA MET A 1 -30.23 26.00 16.36
C MET A 1 -30.02 24.58 16.91
N LEU A 2 -30.78 24.18 17.93
CA LEU A 2 -30.72 22.84 18.56
C LEU A 2 -30.99 21.66 17.60
N ALA A 3 -31.96 21.76 16.68
CA ALA A 3 -32.25 20.70 15.71
C ALA A 3 -31.11 20.42 14.69
N LYS A 4 -30.27 21.43 14.38
CA LYS A 4 -29.07 21.25 13.54
C LYS A 4 -27.95 20.55 14.31
N LEU A 5 -27.81 20.84 15.62
CA LEU A 5 -26.85 20.18 16.50
C LEU A 5 -27.22 18.71 16.73
N GLU A 6 -28.50 18.38 16.91
CA GLU A 6 -28.96 17.01 17.05
C GLU A 6 -28.83 16.18 15.76
N LYS A 7 -29.10 16.77 14.59
CA LYS A 7 -28.82 16.13 13.29
C LYS A 7 -27.33 15.86 13.10
N ASN A 8 -26.45 16.78 13.48
CA ASN A 8 -25.00 16.56 13.43
C ASN A 8 -24.54 15.49 14.44
N ARG A 9 -25.17 15.41 15.62
CA ARG A 9 -24.87 14.39 16.65
C ARG A 9 -25.34 12.98 16.24
N LYS A 10 -26.50 12.88 15.57
CA LYS A 10 -26.98 11.61 14.95
C LYS A 10 -26.08 11.18 13.79
N ARG A 11 -25.78 12.08 12.85
CA ARG A 11 -24.88 11.81 11.70
C ARG A 11 -23.46 11.42 12.12
N SER A 12 -22.99 11.91 13.28
CA SER A 12 -21.70 11.51 13.87
C SER A 12 -21.75 10.18 14.64
N ARG A 13 -22.93 9.69 15.05
CA ARG A 13 -23.13 8.37 15.69
C ARG A 13 -23.43 7.26 14.67
N ASP A 14 -24.10 7.62 13.58
CA ASP A 14 -24.41 6.71 12.48
C ASP A 14 -23.14 6.36 11.66
N LYS A 15 -22.22 7.32 11.45
CA LYS A 15 -20.92 7.09 10.80
C LYS A 15 -20.09 5.96 11.44
N PRO A 16 -19.90 5.89 12.78
CA PRO A 16 -19.25 4.78 13.46
C PRO A 16 -19.92 3.41 13.23
N GLN A 17 -21.25 3.35 13.23
CA GLN A 17 -21.99 2.09 13.07
C GLN A 17 -21.91 1.57 11.63
N GLU A 18 -22.06 2.47 10.65
CA GLU A 18 -21.87 2.18 9.23
C GLU A 18 -20.43 1.73 8.92
N ILE A 19 -19.43 2.30 9.63
CA ILE A 19 -18.02 1.85 9.57
C ILE A 19 -17.85 0.43 10.10
N ILE A 20 -18.44 0.11 11.25
CA ILE A 20 -18.36 -1.22 11.87
C ILE A 20 -19.04 -2.27 10.97
N GLU A 21 -20.14 -1.90 10.33
CA GLU A 21 -20.93 -2.77 9.46
C GLU A 21 -20.23 -3.04 8.12
N ILE A 22 -19.61 -2.03 7.51
CA ILE A 22 -18.73 -2.18 6.34
C ILE A 22 -17.49 -3.02 6.70
N SER A 23 -16.86 -2.76 7.85
CA SER A 23 -15.74 -3.58 8.33
C SER A 23 -16.15 -5.04 8.53
N ARG A 24 -17.34 -5.31 9.09
CA ARG A 24 -17.87 -6.67 9.23
C ARG A 24 -18.22 -7.33 7.90
N SER A 25 -18.78 -6.58 6.94
CA SER A 25 -19.10 -7.12 5.60
C SER A 25 -17.84 -7.44 4.79
N LEU A 26 -16.74 -6.71 5.02
CA LEU A 26 -15.43 -7.01 4.41
C LEU A 26 -14.80 -8.29 4.97
N LEU A 27 -15.17 -8.71 6.19
CA LEU A 27 -14.56 -9.81 6.94
C LEU A 27 -15.27 -11.17 6.79
N SER A 28 -16.53 -11.22 6.34
CA SER A 28 -17.36 -12.41 6.57
C SER A 28 -16.89 -13.70 5.87
N ASN A 29 -15.99 -13.64 4.87
CA ASN A 29 -15.47 -14.80 4.13
C ASN A 29 -13.95 -14.72 3.84
N TRP A 30 -13.16 -14.01 4.65
CA TRP A 30 -11.76 -13.68 4.31
C TRP A 30 -10.75 -14.78 4.71
N PRO A 31 -9.98 -15.38 3.79
CA PRO A 31 -8.91 -16.30 4.15
C PRO A 31 -7.67 -15.54 4.68
N ASP A 32 -7.04 -16.06 5.74
CA ASP A 32 -5.80 -15.49 6.33
C ASP A 32 -4.65 -15.29 5.33
N SER A 33 -4.69 -16.00 4.19
CA SER A 33 -3.70 -15.94 3.12
C SER A 33 -3.85 -14.74 2.18
N ALA A 34 -4.97 -14.01 2.21
CA ALA A 34 -5.22 -12.89 1.30
C ALA A 34 -4.79 -11.54 1.90
N LEU A 35 -4.19 -10.70 1.07
CA LEU A 35 -3.86 -9.30 1.33
C LEU A 35 -4.70 -8.40 0.43
N ARG A 36 -5.63 -7.63 1.02
CA ARG A 36 -6.43 -6.63 0.28
C ARG A 36 -5.63 -5.35 0.12
N ILE A 37 -5.42 -4.94 -1.13
CA ILE A 37 -4.58 -3.80 -1.46
C ILE A 37 -5.37 -2.87 -2.39
N PRO A 38 -5.37 -1.55 -2.14
CA PRO A 38 -6.10 -0.64 -2.99
C PRO A 38 -5.37 -0.48 -4.33
N ASN A 39 -6.13 -0.47 -5.42
CA ASN A 39 -5.60 -0.56 -6.78
C ASN A 39 -4.68 0.61 -7.15
N PHE A 40 -4.82 1.79 -6.51
CA PHE A 40 -3.87 2.90 -6.73
C PHE A 40 -2.44 2.53 -6.35
N ALA A 41 -2.24 1.68 -5.34
CA ALA A 41 -0.91 1.25 -4.92
C ALA A 41 -0.30 0.22 -5.90
N LEU A 42 -1.14 -0.63 -6.50
CA LEU A 42 -0.71 -1.69 -7.42
C LEU A 42 -0.61 -1.24 -8.88
N ARG A 43 -1.37 -0.22 -9.27
CA ARG A 43 -1.45 0.32 -10.64
C ARG A 43 -0.69 1.63 -10.80
N SER A 44 0.28 1.93 -9.94
CA SER A 44 1.08 3.15 -10.01
C SER A 44 2.54 2.95 -9.62
N ALA A 45 3.32 4.01 -9.88
CA ALA A 45 4.73 4.11 -9.52
C ALA A 45 4.97 4.53 -8.07
N LEU A 46 3.91 4.62 -7.22
CA LEU A 46 4.03 5.06 -5.83
C LEU A 46 4.98 4.15 -5.04
N PHE A 47 4.82 2.83 -5.19
CA PHE A 47 5.71 1.82 -4.64
C PHE A 47 6.57 1.25 -5.77
N ALA A 48 7.67 1.91 -6.06
CA ALA A 48 8.44 1.65 -7.27
C ALA A 48 9.15 0.28 -7.24
N ALA A 49 9.29 -0.32 -8.42
CA ALA A 49 10.07 -1.52 -8.69
C ALA A 49 11.58 -1.22 -8.73
N VAL A 50 12.10 -0.67 -7.63
CA VAL A 50 13.51 -0.27 -7.49
C VAL A 50 14.23 -1.15 -6.47
N GLY A 51 15.53 -1.35 -6.70
CA GLY A 51 16.40 -2.00 -5.73
C GLY A 51 16.82 -1.06 -4.59
N LYS A 52 17.65 -1.60 -3.69
CA LYS A 52 18.26 -0.81 -2.60
C LYS A 52 19.13 0.31 -3.17
N GLY A 53 19.11 1.47 -2.53
CA GLY A 53 19.98 2.58 -2.92
C GLY A 53 19.42 3.95 -2.52
N HIS A 54 19.86 4.97 -3.24
CA HIS A 54 19.43 6.35 -3.03
C HIS A 54 17.92 6.51 -3.24
N ARG A 55 17.27 7.13 -2.25
CA ARG A 55 15.84 7.43 -2.24
C ARG A 55 15.65 8.94 -2.36
N PRO A 56 15.32 9.46 -3.55
CA PRO A 56 15.03 10.88 -3.69
C PRO A 56 13.79 11.26 -2.85
N HIS A 57 13.73 12.53 -2.47
CA HIS A 57 12.53 13.14 -1.91
C HIS A 57 11.77 13.85 -3.02
N PHE A 58 10.45 13.76 -2.98
CA PHE A 58 9.56 14.41 -3.93
C PHE A 58 8.74 15.47 -3.23
N GLU A 59 8.46 16.56 -3.93
CA GLU A 59 7.56 17.62 -3.49
C GLU A 59 6.47 17.80 -4.54
N ARG A 60 5.21 17.51 -4.15
CA ARG A 60 4.02 17.59 -5.01
C ARG A 60 4.22 16.96 -6.40
N ALA A 61 4.95 15.85 -6.48
CA ALA A 61 5.26 15.19 -7.73
C ALA A 61 4.06 14.40 -8.26
N ASN A 62 3.83 14.46 -9.57
CA ASN A 62 2.86 13.59 -10.23
C ASN A 62 3.44 12.17 -10.34
N ILE A 63 2.72 11.19 -9.78
CA ILE A 63 3.11 9.79 -9.85
C ILE A 63 2.38 9.13 -11.03
N ASN A 64 3.13 8.46 -11.89
CA ASN A 64 2.55 7.70 -13.00
C ASN A 64 1.61 6.62 -12.47
N ALA A 65 0.38 6.57 -12.98
CA ALA A 65 -0.62 5.57 -12.63
C ALA A 65 -1.44 5.17 -13.85
N LEU A 66 -2.06 3.98 -13.80
CA LEU A 66 -2.96 3.51 -14.84
C LEU A 66 -4.21 4.40 -14.89
N GLY A 67 -4.79 4.55 -16.09
CA GLY A 67 -5.88 5.49 -16.37
C GLY A 67 -7.01 5.46 -15.33
N GLY A 68 -7.54 6.66 -15.02
CA GLY A 68 -8.57 6.86 -13.99
C GLY A 68 -8.01 7.13 -12.59
N ILE A 69 -6.71 6.94 -12.36
CA ILE A 69 -6.02 7.20 -11.09
C ILE A 69 -5.10 8.42 -11.25
N SER A 70 -5.25 9.40 -10.38
CA SER A 70 -4.34 10.55 -10.26
C SER A 70 -3.72 10.57 -8.87
N ILE A 71 -2.40 10.77 -8.80
CA ILE A 71 -1.65 10.78 -7.54
C ILE A 71 -0.67 11.94 -7.57
N ILE A 72 -0.81 12.85 -6.60
CA ILE A 72 0.20 13.85 -6.24
C ILE A 72 0.85 13.40 -4.94
N TYR A 73 2.18 13.38 -4.90
CA TYR A 73 2.94 12.81 -3.80
C TYR A 73 4.03 13.75 -3.30
N THR A 74 4.11 13.89 -1.97
CA THR A 74 5.25 14.47 -1.26
C THR A 74 5.79 13.43 -0.29
N GLY A 75 7.10 13.19 -0.32
CA GLY A 75 7.75 12.19 0.53
C GLY A 75 8.96 11.54 -0.12
N ALA A 76 9.62 10.65 0.63
CA ALA A 76 10.72 9.84 0.09
C ALA A 76 10.22 8.78 -0.90
N LEU A 77 11.06 8.37 -1.86
CA LEU A 77 10.77 7.23 -2.74
C LEU A 77 10.47 5.97 -1.92
N LEU A 78 9.29 5.41 -2.15
CA LEU A 78 8.85 4.13 -1.61
C LEU A 78 9.12 3.02 -2.63
N ASP A 79 9.41 1.83 -2.11
CA ASP A 79 9.66 0.65 -2.93
C ASP A 79 8.71 -0.52 -2.57
N GLN A 80 8.96 -1.69 -3.16
CA GLN A 80 8.17 -2.88 -2.89
C GLN A 80 8.34 -3.42 -1.46
N ASP A 81 9.47 -3.16 -0.79
CA ASP A 81 9.65 -3.54 0.62
C ASP A 81 8.81 -2.63 1.53
N ASP A 82 8.66 -1.35 1.17
CA ASP A 82 7.74 -0.41 1.84
C ASP A 82 6.28 -0.84 1.66
N LEU A 83 5.90 -1.26 0.45
CA LEU A 83 4.55 -1.78 0.17
C LEU A 83 4.24 -3.00 1.04
N GLU A 84 5.17 -3.95 1.18
CA GLU A 84 4.98 -5.14 2.02
C GLU A 84 4.69 -4.78 3.49
N VAL A 85 5.38 -3.77 4.03
CA VAL A 85 5.10 -3.28 5.39
C VAL A 85 3.71 -2.66 5.46
N TRP A 86 3.35 -1.84 4.48
CA TRP A 86 2.03 -1.21 4.45
C TRP A 86 0.89 -2.22 4.32
N GLU A 87 1.05 -3.23 3.47
CA GLU A 87 0.13 -4.37 3.32
C GLU A 87 -0.11 -5.08 4.66
N ALA A 88 0.96 -5.30 5.42
CA ALA A 88 0.85 -5.89 6.75
C ALA A 88 0.05 -5.01 7.70
N LEU A 89 0.28 -3.70 7.70
CA LEU A 89 -0.44 -2.75 8.54
C LEU A 89 -1.92 -2.67 8.16
N LEU A 90 -2.25 -2.60 6.87
CA LEU A 90 -3.62 -2.63 6.37
C LEU A 90 -4.36 -3.86 6.91
N HIS A 91 -3.78 -5.05 6.72
CA HIS A 91 -4.40 -6.27 7.20
C HIS A 91 -4.53 -6.33 8.74
N LEU A 92 -3.50 -5.92 9.49
CA LEU A 92 -3.56 -5.91 10.95
C LEU A 92 -4.62 -4.93 11.49
N THR A 93 -4.76 -3.76 10.86
CA THR A 93 -5.84 -2.81 11.21
C THR A 93 -7.22 -3.35 10.85
N LEU A 94 -7.38 -4.07 9.75
CA LEU A 94 -8.67 -4.72 9.44
C LEU A 94 -9.10 -5.72 10.54
N ILE A 95 -8.15 -6.44 11.14
CA ILE A 95 -8.42 -7.40 12.23
C ILE A 95 -8.65 -6.69 13.57
N GLN A 96 -7.84 -5.68 13.91
CA GLN A 96 -7.83 -5.05 15.23
C GLN A 96 -8.76 -3.83 15.34
N GLY A 97 -9.28 -3.31 14.22
CA GLY A 97 -10.13 -2.14 14.15
C GLY A 97 -9.36 -0.85 13.83
N SER A 98 -9.70 0.25 14.48
CA SER A 98 -9.17 1.58 14.12
C SER A 98 -7.69 1.78 14.43
N GLU A 99 -7.09 0.92 15.26
CA GLU A 99 -5.69 1.01 15.69
C GLU A 99 -5.05 -0.38 15.68
N CYS A 100 -3.77 -0.44 15.28
CA CYS A 100 -2.97 -1.64 15.38
C CYS A 100 -1.95 -1.51 16.51
N GLN A 101 -2.10 -2.30 17.56
CA GLN A 101 -1.10 -2.42 18.63
C GLN A 101 -0.22 -3.65 18.39
N ILE A 102 1.07 -3.45 18.15
CA ILE A 102 1.98 -4.53 17.81
C ILE A 102 3.41 -4.26 18.29
N SER A 103 4.10 -5.29 18.78
CA SER A 103 5.53 -5.19 19.09
C SER A 103 6.37 -5.28 17.82
N GLY A 104 7.57 -4.69 17.82
CA GLY A 104 8.49 -4.83 16.69
C GLY A 104 8.83 -6.27 16.35
N TYR A 105 8.97 -7.13 17.37
CA TYR A 105 9.15 -8.57 17.21
C TYR A 105 7.98 -9.21 16.45
N ARG A 106 6.74 -8.94 16.88
CA ARG A 106 5.54 -9.51 16.25
C ARG A 106 5.37 -9.01 14.81
N LEU A 107 5.64 -7.74 14.55
CA LEU A 107 5.55 -7.16 13.20
C LEU A 107 6.62 -7.76 12.27
N LEU A 108 7.87 -7.91 12.73
CA LEU A 108 8.92 -8.59 11.97
C LEU A 108 8.57 -10.06 11.70
N LYS A 109 8.06 -10.78 12.70
CA LYS A 109 7.61 -12.17 12.54
C LYS A 109 6.46 -12.27 11.54
N TYR A 110 5.51 -11.36 11.56
CA TYR A 110 4.41 -11.30 10.61
C TYR A 110 4.89 -11.05 9.17
N LEU A 111 5.90 -10.18 9.04
CA LEU A 111 6.66 -9.93 7.82
C LEU A 111 7.67 -11.03 7.52
N ASP A 112 7.69 -12.16 8.24
CA ASP A 112 8.62 -13.26 8.03
C ASP A 112 10.09 -12.78 7.90
N LYS A 113 10.48 -11.89 8.81
CA LYS A 113 11.82 -11.32 8.95
C LYS A 113 12.36 -11.69 10.33
N THR A 114 13.65 -11.99 10.40
CA THR A 114 14.32 -12.27 11.68
C THR A 114 14.36 -11.02 12.55
N ASP A 115 14.23 -11.20 13.86
CA ASP A 115 14.31 -10.10 14.81
C ASP A 115 15.77 -9.73 15.11
N THR A 116 16.35 -8.89 14.25
CA THR A 116 17.71 -8.37 14.39
C THR A 116 17.71 -6.86 14.49
N GLY A 117 18.74 -6.26 15.11
CA GLY A 117 18.88 -4.80 15.21
C GLY A 117 18.81 -4.11 13.84
N LYS A 118 19.41 -4.72 12.80
CA LYS A 118 19.35 -4.24 11.42
C LYS A 118 17.93 -4.23 10.86
N ASN A 119 17.16 -5.30 11.07
CA ASN A 119 15.79 -5.40 10.60
C ASN A 119 14.86 -4.44 11.37
N ARG A 120 15.06 -4.27 12.67
CA ARG A 120 14.36 -3.25 13.47
C ARG A 120 14.62 -1.83 12.95
N ALA A 121 15.89 -1.47 12.75
CA ALA A 121 16.25 -0.17 12.21
C ALA A 121 15.71 0.05 10.79
N THR A 122 15.64 -1.00 9.98
CA THR A 122 15.02 -0.94 8.65
C THR A 122 13.53 -0.68 8.77
N LEU A 123 12.82 -1.46 9.58
CA LEU A 123 11.38 -1.31 9.82
C LEU A 123 11.04 0.08 10.34
N GLU A 124 11.79 0.61 11.30
CA GLU A 124 11.61 1.97 11.82
C GLU A 124 11.73 3.03 10.72
N LYS A 125 12.71 2.90 9.82
CA LYS A 125 12.86 3.81 8.67
C LYS A 125 11.69 3.70 7.69
N GLN A 126 11.17 2.50 7.43
CA GLN A 126 10.01 2.28 6.56
C GLN A 126 8.75 2.92 7.15
N LEU A 127 8.50 2.69 8.44
CA LEU A 127 7.40 3.27 9.19
C LEU A 127 7.46 4.80 9.20
N SER A 128 8.61 5.38 9.53
CA SER A 128 8.78 6.85 9.52
C SER A 128 8.64 7.44 8.12
N ARG A 129 9.13 6.76 7.06
CA ARG A 129 8.94 7.21 5.68
C ARG A 129 7.46 7.29 5.33
N MET A 130 6.70 6.24 5.59
CA MET A 130 5.26 6.18 5.28
C MET A 130 4.43 7.15 6.12
N ASN A 131 4.83 7.41 7.37
CA ASN A 131 4.19 8.42 8.20
C ASN A 131 4.42 9.85 7.68
N ALA A 132 5.62 10.14 7.16
CA ALA A 132 5.99 11.45 6.62
C ALA A 132 5.51 11.73 5.18
N THR A 133 4.58 10.92 4.65
CA THR A 133 4.05 11.10 3.30
C THR A 133 2.87 12.07 3.28
N ALA A 134 2.71 12.80 2.18
CA ALA A 134 1.44 13.45 1.84
C ALA A 134 1.00 12.99 0.44
N LEU A 135 -0.19 12.40 0.38
CA LEU A 135 -0.80 11.90 -0.85
C LEU A 135 -2.03 12.72 -1.14
N GLN A 136 -2.23 13.06 -2.42
CA GLN A 136 -3.53 13.43 -2.96
C GLN A 136 -3.87 12.40 -4.04
N VAL A 137 -4.79 11.49 -3.74
CA VAL A 137 -5.21 10.41 -4.64
C VAL A 137 -6.63 10.71 -5.10
N ARG A 138 -6.87 10.68 -6.41
CA ARG A 138 -8.20 10.76 -7.01
C ARG A 138 -8.45 9.53 -7.88
N ILE A 139 -9.60 8.90 -7.68
CA ILE A 139 -10.08 7.74 -8.44
C ILE A 139 -11.56 7.97 -8.77
N GLY A 140 -11.85 8.31 -10.03
CA GLY A 140 -13.18 8.79 -10.42
C GLY A 140 -13.60 9.99 -9.56
N GLU A 141 -14.76 9.87 -8.90
CA GLU A 141 -15.33 10.91 -8.02
C GLU A 141 -14.80 10.86 -6.57
N HIS A 142 -14.00 9.86 -6.24
CA HIS A 142 -13.45 9.69 -4.89
C HIS A 142 -12.07 10.31 -4.79
N SER A 143 -11.81 10.99 -3.67
CA SER A 143 -10.50 11.55 -3.36
C SER A 143 -10.08 11.28 -1.92
N TYR A 144 -8.78 11.04 -1.74
CA TYR A 144 -8.13 10.97 -0.45
C TYR A 144 -6.97 11.95 -0.40
N GLU A 145 -6.90 12.74 0.66
CA GLU A 145 -5.73 13.57 0.97
C GLU A 145 -5.24 13.27 2.38
N GLY A 146 -3.95 12.91 2.50
CA GLY A 146 -3.33 12.54 3.77
C GLY A 146 -2.12 11.60 3.61
N SER A 147 -1.59 11.11 4.72
CA SER A 147 -0.44 10.19 4.73
C SER A 147 -0.86 8.72 4.56
N LEU A 148 0.09 7.84 4.21
CA LEU A 148 -0.11 6.38 4.22
C LEU A 148 -0.29 5.83 5.63
N ILE A 149 0.44 6.38 6.60
CA ILE A 149 0.28 6.09 8.03
C ILE A 149 -0.02 7.40 8.75
N HIS A 150 -1.20 7.49 9.37
CA HIS A 150 -1.65 8.71 10.02
C HIS A 150 -0.79 9.04 11.25
N GLU A 151 -0.55 8.04 12.10
CA GLU A 151 0.18 8.23 13.34
C GLU A 151 0.93 6.96 13.76
N ILE A 152 2.08 7.14 14.42
CA ILE A 152 2.84 6.08 15.06
C ILE A 152 3.24 6.53 16.45
N TYR A 153 2.57 6.00 17.47
CA TYR A 153 3.00 6.12 18.85
C TYR A 153 3.96 4.99 19.21
N ARG A 154 5.09 5.34 19.84
CA ARG A 154 6.16 4.40 20.20
C ARG A 154 6.30 4.35 21.71
N ASP A 155 5.97 3.21 22.29
CA ASP A 155 6.27 2.93 23.69
C ASP A 155 7.69 2.36 23.78
N HIS A 156 8.63 3.17 24.26
CA HIS A 156 10.02 2.78 24.41
C HIS A 156 10.26 1.79 25.56
N ALA A 157 9.39 1.77 26.57
CA ALA A 157 9.49 0.83 27.69
C ALA A 157 9.07 -0.58 27.23
N THR A 158 7.94 -0.69 26.53
CA THR A 158 7.42 -1.99 26.06
C THR A 158 7.91 -2.38 24.66
N ARG A 159 8.59 -1.48 23.95
CA ARG A 159 8.98 -1.62 22.53
C ARG A 159 7.78 -1.95 21.62
N ASN A 160 6.63 -1.35 21.93
CA ASN A 160 5.40 -1.52 21.18
C ASN A 160 5.12 -0.30 20.30
N TYR A 161 4.45 -0.55 19.19
CA TYR A 161 3.90 0.45 18.31
C TYR A 161 2.38 0.48 18.49
N ILE A 162 1.81 1.67 18.54
CA ILE A 162 0.39 1.90 18.25
C ILE A 162 0.35 2.65 16.92
N ILE A 163 -0.12 1.97 15.88
CA ILE A 163 -0.13 2.46 14.51
C ILE A 163 -1.57 2.77 14.12
N ARG A 164 -1.81 4.01 13.67
CA ARG A 164 -3.12 4.45 13.20
C ARG A 164 -3.08 4.73 11.71
N LEU A 165 -4.06 4.19 10.99
CA LEU A 165 -4.34 4.55 9.61
C LEU A 165 -5.50 5.54 9.59
N ASN A 166 -5.51 6.45 8.61
CA ASN A 166 -6.62 7.40 8.48
C ASN A 166 -7.89 6.64 8.07
N PRO A 167 -9.01 6.71 8.83
CA PRO A 167 -10.24 6.02 8.46
C PRO A 167 -10.80 6.40 7.09
N ASN A 168 -10.44 7.58 6.57
CA ASN A 168 -10.82 8.02 5.22
C ASN A 168 -10.07 7.28 4.11
N LEU A 169 -8.96 6.57 4.40
CA LEU A 169 -8.28 5.70 3.42
C LEU A 169 -9.22 4.65 2.82
N ARG A 170 -10.27 4.24 3.56
CA ARG A 170 -11.29 3.31 3.08
C ARG A 170 -11.95 3.75 1.77
N VAL A 171 -11.97 5.05 1.47
CA VAL A 171 -12.53 5.58 0.22
C VAL A 171 -11.81 5.02 -1.01
N LEU A 172 -10.53 4.62 -0.85
CA LEU A 172 -9.70 4.01 -1.89
C LEU A 172 -9.93 2.50 -2.05
N PHE A 173 -10.81 1.92 -1.22
CA PHE A 173 -11.22 0.50 -1.25
C PHE A 173 -12.68 0.32 -1.65
N LEU A 174 -13.39 1.40 -2.03
CA LEU A 174 -14.80 1.30 -2.41
C LEU A 174 -14.98 0.56 -3.75
N ALA A 175 -16.12 -0.09 -3.91
CA ALA A 175 -16.48 -0.87 -5.10
C ALA A 175 -15.40 -1.90 -5.48
N ASP A 176 -14.88 -1.83 -6.70
CA ASP A 176 -13.86 -2.71 -7.28
C ASP A 176 -12.44 -2.08 -7.24
N GLN A 177 -12.22 -1.09 -6.36
CA GLN A 177 -10.95 -0.36 -6.28
C GLN A 177 -9.87 -1.05 -5.45
N PHE A 178 -9.97 -2.36 -5.22
CA PHE A 178 -8.97 -3.16 -4.54
C PHE A 178 -8.68 -4.46 -5.30
N THR A 179 -7.58 -5.11 -4.94
CA THR A 179 -7.22 -6.45 -5.40
C THR A 179 -6.73 -7.25 -4.21
N ASP A 180 -7.14 -8.52 -4.17
CA ASP A 180 -6.74 -9.46 -3.14
C ASP A 180 -5.55 -10.29 -3.67
N LEU A 181 -4.39 -10.19 -3.01
CA LEU A 181 -3.18 -10.90 -3.41
C LEU A 181 -2.89 -12.08 -2.48
N ASP A 182 -2.38 -13.16 -3.06
CA ASP A 182 -1.83 -14.28 -2.30
C ASP A 182 -0.52 -13.87 -1.60
N ARG A 183 -0.53 -13.95 -0.27
CA ARG A 183 0.61 -13.63 0.58
C ARG A 183 1.83 -14.52 0.34
N THR A 184 1.63 -15.80 0.06
CA THR A 184 2.70 -16.76 -0.21
C THR A 184 3.44 -16.39 -1.50
N ILE A 185 2.71 -16.02 -2.55
CA ILE A 185 3.32 -15.55 -3.81
C ILE A 185 4.12 -14.26 -3.55
N ARG A 186 3.53 -13.28 -2.86
CA ARG A 186 4.23 -12.02 -2.51
C ARG A 186 5.54 -12.28 -1.76
N ARG A 187 5.55 -13.23 -0.82
CA ARG A 187 6.75 -13.65 -0.06
C ARG A 187 7.81 -14.30 -0.95
N ASN A 188 7.41 -15.19 -1.86
CA ASN A 188 8.33 -15.87 -2.77
C ASN A 188 9.02 -14.92 -3.78
N LEU A 189 8.44 -13.75 -4.02
CA LEU A 189 8.97 -12.73 -4.91
C LEU A 189 9.90 -11.71 -4.21
N ARG A 190 10.14 -11.85 -2.90
CA ARG A 190 11.03 -10.94 -2.15
C ARG A 190 12.41 -10.83 -2.78
N GLY A 191 12.96 -9.61 -2.75
CA GLY A 191 14.24 -9.30 -3.39
C GLY A 191 14.16 -9.22 -4.92
N LYS A 192 12.97 -9.35 -5.51
CA LYS A 192 12.71 -9.17 -6.95
C LYS A 192 11.65 -8.07 -7.14
N PRO A 193 12.00 -6.77 -6.95
CA PRO A 193 11.02 -5.68 -6.93
C PRO A 193 10.15 -5.60 -8.19
N LEU A 194 10.75 -5.80 -9.36
CA LEU A 194 10.00 -5.80 -10.62
C LEU A 194 8.99 -6.97 -10.69
N ALA A 195 9.36 -8.15 -10.22
CA ALA A 195 8.45 -9.30 -10.21
C ALA A 195 7.31 -9.09 -9.21
N GLN A 196 7.62 -8.54 -8.03
CA GLN A 196 6.62 -8.15 -7.03
C GLN A 196 5.62 -7.14 -7.58
N TRP A 197 6.10 -6.12 -8.28
CA TRP A 197 5.26 -5.10 -8.89
C TRP A 197 4.41 -5.69 -10.02
N LEU A 198 5.00 -6.47 -10.94
CA LEU A 198 4.28 -7.09 -12.05
C LEU A 198 3.18 -8.05 -11.57
N HIS A 199 3.47 -8.86 -10.55
CA HIS A 199 2.48 -9.74 -9.93
C HIS A 199 1.29 -8.93 -9.40
N GLY A 200 1.55 -7.88 -8.62
CA GLY A 200 0.49 -7.01 -8.10
C GLY A 200 -0.29 -6.32 -9.20
N PHE A 201 0.40 -5.77 -10.21
CA PHE A 201 -0.19 -5.08 -11.34
C PHE A 201 -1.14 -5.98 -12.15
N TYR A 202 -0.65 -7.14 -12.60
CA TYR A 202 -1.44 -8.05 -13.42
C TYR A 202 -2.57 -8.73 -12.64
N ALA A 203 -2.40 -9.00 -11.35
CA ALA A 203 -3.47 -9.49 -10.49
C ALA A 203 -4.66 -8.52 -10.41
N THR A 204 -4.46 -7.23 -10.68
CA THR A 204 -5.56 -6.27 -10.73
C THR A 204 -6.42 -6.37 -12.00
N HIS A 205 -6.00 -7.14 -13.02
CA HIS A 205 -6.68 -7.19 -14.31
C HIS A 205 -7.47 -8.50 -14.45
N ALA A 206 -8.79 -8.41 -14.58
CA ALA A 206 -9.63 -9.58 -14.87
C ALA A 206 -9.28 -10.23 -16.22
N ARG A 207 -8.85 -9.42 -17.19
CA ARG A 207 -8.26 -9.86 -18.46
C ARG A 207 -7.02 -9.02 -18.72
N PRO A 208 -5.80 -9.58 -18.54
CA PRO A 208 -4.57 -8.92 -18.92
C PRO A 208 -4.62 -8.50 -20.39
N PHE A 209 -4.09 -7.33 -20.69
CA PHE A 209 -3.97 -6.84 -22.06
C PHE A 209 -2.54 -6.36 -22.31
N ASP A 210 -2.14 -6.37 -23.58
CA ASP A 210 -0.78 -6.02 -23.96
C ASP A 210 -0.50 -4.56 -23.66
N LEU A 211 0.53 -4.33 -22.86
CA LEU A 211 1.07 -3.01 -22.58
C LEU A 211 2.42 -2.85 -23.24
N LYS A 212 2.61 -1.67 -23.83
CA LYS A 212 3.93 -1.25 -24.30
C LYS A 212 4.92 -1.30 -23.14
N VAL A 213 6.14 -1.77 -23.41
CA VAL A 213 7.20 -1.87 -22.40
C VAL A 213 7.51 -0.49 -21.81
N GLU A 214 7.39 0.56 -22.63
CA GLU A 214 7.52 1.96 -22.25
C GLU A 214 6.49 2.37 -21.20
N THR A 215 5.26 1.86 -21.31
CA THR A 215 4.19 2.11 -20.34
C THR A 215 4.48 1.39 -19.03
N LEU A 216 4.88 0.12 -19.08
CA LEU A 216 5.24 -0.64 -17.89
C LEU A 216 6.43 -0.02 -17.14
N HIS A 217 7.45 0.45 -17.88
CA HIS A 217 8.61 1.15 -17.32
C HIS A 217 8.21 2.38 -16.48
N LYS A 218 7.27 3.19 -17.01
CA LYS A 218 6.73 4.35 -16.30
C LYS A 218 5.88 3.97 -15.10
N LEU A 219 4.97 3.00 -15.27
CA LEU A 219 4.04 2.58 -14.23
C LEU A 219 4.73 1.88 -13.05
N CYS A 220 5.81 1.13 -13.30
CA CYS A 220 6.56 0.50 -12.22
C CYS A 220 7.56 1.44 -11.54
N GLY A 221 7.68 2.69 -12.00
CA GLY A 221 8.64 3.64 -11.42
C GLY A 221 10.10 3.20 -11.60
N SER A 222 10.40 2.44 -12.66
CA SER A 222 11.77 2.00 -12.92
C SER A 222 12.70 3.19 -13.12
N ARG A 223 13.92 3.07 -12.58
CA ARG A 223 14.98 4.07 -12.74
C ARG A 223 16.01 3.71 -13.79
N ALA A 224 15.76 2.66 -14.58
CA ALA A 224 16.63 2.32 -15.71
C ALA A 224 16.64 3.47 -16.73
N ILE A 225 17.84 3.93 -17.10
CA ILE A 225 18.04 5.10 -17.97
C ILE A 225 17.55 4.82 -19.39
N CYS A 226 17.73 3.59 -19.88
CA CYS A 226 17.25 3.17 -21.18
C CYS A 226 16.40 1.90 -21.10
N LEU A 227 15.51 1.73 -22.08
CA LEU A 227 14.60 0.59 -22.17
C LEU A 227 15.35 -0.73 -22.44
N ALA A 228 16.52 -0.68 -23.07
CA ALA A 228 17.35 -1.85 -23.29
C ALA A 228 17.82 -2.45 -21.95
N ASP A 229 18.24 -1.61 -21.01
CA ASP A 229 18.64 -2.05 -19.66
C ASP A 229 17.44 -2.56 -18.85
N PHE A 230 16.27 -1.94 -19.01
CA PHE A 230 15.04 -2.44 -18.42
C PHE A 230 14.68 -3.84 -18.94
N LYS A 231 14.82 -4.07 -20.26
CA LYS A 231 14.54 -5.37 -20.91
C LYS A 231 15.53 -6.47 -20.52
N ARG A 232 16.77 -6.11 -20.17
CA ARG A 232 17.81 -7.05 -19.70
C ARG A 232 17.56 -7.57 -18.28
N SER A 233 16.64 -6.97 -17.52
CA SER A 233 16.26 -7.48 -16.21
C SER A 233 15.68 -8.90 -16.35
N PRO A 234 16.17 -9.89 -15.59
CA PRO A 234 15.88 -11.33 -15.79
C PRO A 234 14.40 -11.73 -15.61
N ILE A 235 13.52 -10.77 -15.26
CA ILE A 235 12.10 -10.98 -15.01
C ILE A 235 11.25 -10.79 -16.29
N ASN A 236 11.74 -10.06 -17.31
CA ASN A 236 10.99 -9.86 -18.56
C ASN A 236 10.85 -11.13 -19.42
N LYS A 237 11.55 -12.22 -19.10
CA LYS A 237 11.37 -13.51 -19.78
C LYS A 237 10.13 -14.29 -19.33
N VAL A 238 9.53 -13.93 -18.18
CA VAL A 238 8.40 -14.70 -17.61
C VAL A 238 7.04 -14.23 -18.14
N ILE A 239 6.93 -13.00 -18.65
CA ILE A 239 5.63 -12.42 -19.08
C ILE A 239 5.37 -12.57 -20.59
N ILE A 240 6.40 -12.87 -21.39
CA ILE A 240 6.25 -13.05 -22.86
C ILE A 240 5.89 -14.51 -23.21
N MET A 241 5.65 -15.38 -22.22
CA MET A 241 5.32 -16.79 -22.46
C MET A 241 4.10 -17.22 -21.65
N THR A 242 2.93 -16.71 -22.00
CA THR A 242 1.70 -17.51 -21.90
C THR A 242 0.75 -17.05 -23.02
N PRO A 243 0.22 -17.99 -23.84
CA PRO A 243 -0.73 -17.70 -24.91
C PRO A 243 -2.10 -17.27 -24.39
#